data_AF-A0A6J1PY19-F1
#
_entry.id   AF-A0A6J1PY19-F1
#
_cell.length_a   1.000
_cell.length_b   1.000
_cell.length_c   1.000
_cell.angle_alpha   90.00
_cell.angle_beta   90.00
_cell.angle_gamma   90.00
#
_symmetry.space_group_name_H-M   'P 1'
#
loop_
_entity.id
_entity.type
_entity.pdbx_description
1 polymer ?
#
loop_
_entity_poly.entity_id
_entity_poly.type
_entity_poly.pdbx_seq_one_letter_code
_entity_poly.pdbx_strand_id
1 'polypeptide(L)'
;MTYDNAVFNARSDGMFVKNMALAIFGDKELKESSVTGAPSNRTKSDPKPSLNPTKALAVRDIFRYFLESYRRYDKDKIEELVGDYQTFIRQKISDMNRVTKRVVKTTNKKGPKNKSAPPDNCDKNRSNSNSSSSSSNSSSSSSSSDNSDDNSDD
;
A
#
# COMPACT_ATOMS: atom_id res chain seq x y z
N MET A 1 6.49 -17.98 10.82
CA MET A 1 5.64 -18.39 9.70
C MET A 1 6.56 -18.94 8.61
N THR A 2 6.34 -20.17 8.12
CA THR A 2 7.19 -20.81 7.08
C THR A 2 6.55 -20.66 5.69
N TYR A 3 7.36 -20.83 4.63
CA TYR A 3 6.91 -20.67 3.24
C TYR A 3 5.73 -21.58 2.88
N ASP A 4 5.81 -22.87 3.22
CA ASP A 4 4.73 -23.83 2.93
C ASP A 4 3.41 -23.41 3.57
N ASN A 5 3.46 -22.93 4.82
CA ASN A 5 2.29 -22.41 5.50
C ASN A 5 1.71 -21.16 4.83
N ALA A 6 2.56 -20.32 4.21
CA ALA A 6 2.08 -19.16 3.46
C ALA A 6 1.37 -19.59 2.17
N VAL A 7 1.91 -20.59 1.46
CA VAL A 7 1.32 -21.19 0.25
C VAL A 7 -0.02 -21.86 0.56
N PHE A 8 -0.05 -22.78 1.53
CA PHE A 8 -1.26 -23.57 1.84
C PHE A 8 -2.41 -22.73 2.41
N ASN A 9 -2.11 -21.68 3.19
CA ASN A 9 -3.15 -20.84 3.80
C ASN A 9 -3.60 -19.68 2.91
N ALA A 10 -2.95 -19.45 1.76
CA ALA A 10 -3.29 -18.36 0.86
C ALA A 10 -4.53 -18.68 0.01
N ARG A 11 -5.70 -18.34 0.55
CA ARG A 11 -6.96 -18.37 -0.22
C ARG A 11 -7.00 -17.36 -1.37
N SER A 12 -6.19 -16.31 -1.29
CA SER A 12 -6.04 -15.29 -2.33
C SER A 12 -4.59 -14.84 -2.45
N ASP A 13 -4.25 -14.28 -3.60
CA ASP A 13 -2.88 -13.84 -3.91
C ASP A 13 -2.43 -12.72 -2.95
N GLY A 14 -3.33 -11.79 -2.62
CA GLY A 14 -3.08 -10.80 -1.57
C GLY A 14 -2.84 -11.41 -0.19
N MET A 15 -3.51 -12.52 0.17
CA MET A 15 -3.26 -13.21 1.43
C MET A 15 -1.87 -13.85 1.46
N PHE A 16 -1.42 -14.41 0.34
CA PHE A 16 -0.06 -14.95 0.20
C PHE A 16 0.98 -13.89 0.49
N VAL A 17 0.88 -12.72 -0.16
CA VAL A 17 1.83 -11.61 0.03
C VAL A 17 1.83 -11.12 1.48
N LYS A 18 0.64 -11.02 2.11
CA LYS A 18 0.51 -10.63 3.52
C LYS A 18 1.21 -11.63 4.47
N ASN A 19 1.11 -12.93 4.19
CA ASN A 19 1.76 -13.97 4.98
C ASN A 19 3.28 -13.98 4.77
N MET A 20 3.74 -13.80 3.53
CA MET A 20 5.17 -13.70 3.22
C MET A 20 5.81 -12.47 3.82
N ALA A 21 5.12 -11.32 3.81
CA ALA A 21 5.59 -10.11 4.48
C ALA A 21 5.78 -10.36 5.99
N LEU A 22 4.83 -11.06 6.64
CA LEU A 22 4.99 -11.44 8.04
C LEU A 22 6.17 -12.39 8.28
N ALA A 23 6.43 -13.32 7.37
CA ALA A 23 7.54 -14.26 7.51
C ALA A 23 8.91 -13.56 7.39
N ILE A 24 9.06 -12.58 6.50
CA ILE A 24 10.33 -11.91 6.19
C ILE A 24 10.64 -10.75 7.12
N PHE A 25 9.64 -9.91 7.42
CA PHE A 25 9.81 -8.72 8.28
C PHE A 25 9.46 -9.01 9.74
N GLY A 26 8.54 -9.94 10.00
CA GLY A 26 8.02 -10.19 11.34
C GLY A 26 7.00 -9.13 11.80
N ASP A 27 6.25 -9.47 12.85
CA ASP A 27 5.14 -8.65 13.35
C ASP A 27 5.59 -7.29 13.90
N LYS A 28 6.74 -7.25 14.59
CA LYS A 28 7.25 -6.02 15.23
C LYS A 28 7.68 -4.99 14.18
N GLU A 29 8.53 -5.40 13.24
CA GLU A 29 9.05 -4.53 12.17
C GLU A 29 7.91 -3.96 11.31
N LEU A 30 6.93 -4.79 10.91
CA LEU A 30 5.77 -4.34 10.13
C LEU A 30 4.88 -3.34 10.87
N LYS A 31 4.77 -3.44 12.19
CA LYS A 31 3.92 -2.52 12.99
C LYS A 31 4.55 -1.15 13.14
N GLU A 32 5.87 -1.12 13.31
CA GLU A 32 6.67 0.08 13.55
C GLU A 32 7.04 0.80 12.25
N SER A 33 7.06 0.08 11.12
CA SER A 33 7.46 0.62 9.83
C SER A 33 6.28 1.05 8.95
N SER A 34 6.61 1.71 7.84
CA SER A 34 5.69 1.99 6.72
C SER A 34 6.33 1.58 5.39
N VAL A 35 5.53 1.40 4.35
CA VAL A 35 6.07 0.94 3.05
C VAL A 35 6.94 2.01 2.38
N THR A 36 6.61 3.29 2.52
CA THR A 36 7.32 4.40 1.83
C THR A 36 8.05 5.37 2.76
N GLY A 37 7.86 5.27 4.08
CA GLY A 37 8.39 6.27 5.02
C GLY A 37 7.59 7.59 5.04
N ALA A 38 6.62 7.77 4.15
CA ALA A 38 5.92 9.03 4.00
C ALA A 38 4.94 9.29 5.16
N PRO A 39 4.90 10.51 5.72
CA PRO A 39 3.90 10.86 6.72
C PRO A 39 2.49 10.86 6.09
N SER A 40 1.49 10.53 6.90
CA SER A 40 0.11 10.64 6.43
C SER A 40 -0.30 12.11 6.36
N ASN A 41 -0.69 12.59 5.17
CA ASN A 41 -1.19 13.95 4.96
C ASN A 41 -2.35 14.33 5.90
N ARG A 42 -3.14 13.34 6.35
CA ARG A 42 -4.31 13.56 7.21
C ARG A 42 -3.96 13.78 8.68
N THR A 43 -3.01 13.02 9.23
CA THR A 43 -2.70 13.08 10.66
C THR A 43 -1.42 13.83 10.99
N LYS A 44 -0.58 14.17 9.99
CA LYS A 44 0.71 14.87 10.18
C LYS A 44 1.54 14.28 11.32
N SER A 45 1.43 12.97 11.51
CA SER A 45 2.14 12.22 12.56
C SER A 45 3.58 11.99 12.14
N ASP A 46 4.45 11.78 13.12
CA ASP A 46 5.86 11.46 12.88
C ASP A 46 5.98 10.33 11.85
N PRO A 47 6.81 10.52 10.80
CA PRO A 47 6.98 9.53 9.76
C PRO A 47 7.61 8.26 10.34
N LYS A 48 6.98 7.12 10.06
CA LYS A 48 7.53 5.81 10.41
C LYS A 48 8.69 5.48 9.48
N PRO A 49 9.73 4.76 9.95
CA PRO A 49 10.81 4.30 9.07
C PRO A 49 10.25 3.49 7.90
N SER A 50 10.90 3.61 6.74
CA SER A 50 10.57 2.79 5.57
C SER A 50 10.99 1.34 5.79
N LEU A 51 10.23 0.41 5.20
CA LEU A 51 10.65 -1.00 5.15
C LEU A 51 11.95 -1.13 4.38
N ASN A 52 12.76 -2.12 4.78
CA ASN A 52 13.99 -2.44 4.07
C ASN A 52 13.66 -2.80 2.59
N PRO A 53 14.18 -2.03 1.62
CA PRO A 53 13.80 -2.19 0.22
C PRO A 53 14.24 -3.55 -0.34
N THR A 54 15.39 -4.08 0.10
CA THR A 54 15.89 -5.39 -0.31
C THR A 54 14.94 -6.51 0.11
N LYS A 55 14.47 -6.47 1.36
CA LYS A 55 13.47 -7.45 1.85
C LYS A 55 12.15 -7.32 1.09
N ALA A 56 11.74 -6.11 0.72
CA ALA A 56 10.51 -5.88 -0.03
C ALA A 56 10.60 -6.44 -1.47
N LEU A 57 11.75 -6.26 -2.13
CA LEU A 57 12.02 -6.87 -3.43
C LEU A 57 12.05 -8.39 -3.35
N ALA A 58 12.61 -8.96 -2.27
CA ALA A 58 12.55 -10.41 -2.06
C ALA A 58 11.10 -10.93 -1.96
N VAL A 59 10.20 -10.22 -1.27
CA VAL A 59 8.76 -10.57 -1.24
C VAL A 59 8.17 -10.55 -2.65
N ARG A 60 8.50 -9.52 -3.45
CA ARG A 60 8.04 -9.39 -4.84
C ARG A 60 8.49 -10.58 -5.68
N ASP A 61 9.75 -10.96 -5.60
CA ASP A 61 10.32 -12.03 -6.43
C ASP A 61 9.78 -13.40 -6.01
N ILE A 62 9.57 -13.64 -4.71
CA ILE A 62 8.90 -14.85 -4.20
C ILE A 62 7.45 -14.91 -4.68
N PHE A 63 6.75 -13.76 -4.67
CA PHE A 63 5.37 -13.69 -5.15
C PHE A 63 5.28 -13.98 -6.65
N ARG A 64 6.20 -13.43 -7.44
CA ARG A 64 6.31 -13.75 -8.87
C ARG A 64 6.47 -15.26 -9.09
N TYR A 65 7.40 -15.89 -8.38
CA TYR A 65 7.63 -17.33 -8.46
C TYR A 65 6.37 -18.14 -8.08
N PHE A 66 5.64 -17.70 -7.05
CA PHE A 66 4.39 -18.34 -6.64
C PHE A 66 3.32 -18.29 -7.74
N LEU A 67 3.14 -17.12 -8.37
CA LEU A 67 2.16 -16.96 -9.44
C LEU A 67 2.51 -17.79 -10.69
N GLU A 68 3.79 -17.86 -11.04
CA GLU A 68 4.27 -18.66 -12.17
C GLU A 68 4.17 -20.16 -11.91
N SER A 69 4.63 -20.62 -10.75
CA SER A 69 4.77 -22.06 -10.45
C SER A 69 3.48 -22.72 -9.97
N TYR A 70 2.69 -22.03 -9.16
CA TYR A 70 1.50 -22.62 -8.51
C TYR A 70 0.20 -22.18 -9.17
N ARG A 71 0.08 -20.90 -9.55
CA ARG A 71 -1.14 -20.38 -10.20
C ARG A 71 -1.12 -20.54 -11.71
N ARG A 72 0.07 -20.69 -12.32
CA ARG A 72 0.26 -20.87 -13.77
C ARG A 72 -0.39 -19.74 -14.57
N TYR A 73 -0.29 -18.50 -14.09
CA TYR A 73 -0.76 -17.33 -14.83
C TYR A 73 0.17 -16.97 -15.98
N ASP A 74 -0.37 -16.25 -16.98
CA ASP A 74 0.42 -15.68 -18.06
C ASP A 74 1.35 -14.57 -17.56
N LYS A 75 2.45 -14.34 -18.31
CA LYS A 75 3.49 -13.37 -17.95
C LYS A 75 2.93 -11.97 -17.72
N ASP A 76 2.01 -11.53 -18.57
CA ASP A 76 1.41 -10.19 -18.49
C ASP A 76 0.59 -10.02 -17.21
N LYS A 77 -0.21 -11.04 -16.87
CA LYS A 77 -1.01 -11.06 -15.64
C LYS A 77 -0.13 -11.15 -14.39
N ILE A 78 1.00 -11.85 -14.47
CA ILE A 78 1.98 -11.89 -13.37
C ILE A 78 2.52 -10.50 -13.10
N GLU A 79 2.96 -9.76 -14.13
CA GLU A 79 3.54 -8.42 -13.93
C GLU A 79 2.51 -7.44 -13.34
N GLU A 80 1.26 -7.50 -13.81
CA GLU A 80 0.15 -6.72 -13.26
C GLU A 80 -0.03 -6.98 -11.76
N LEU A 81 -0.19 -8.26 -11.37
CA LEU A 81 -0.41 -8.64 -9.97
C LEU A 81 0.80 -8.33 -9.09
N VAL A 82 2.01 -8.56 -9.62
CA VAL A 82 3.26 -8.28 -8.93
C VAL A 82 3.40 -6.80 -8.66
N GLY A 83 2.95 -5.90 -9.55
CA GLY A 83 2.92 -4.45 -9.32
C GLY A 83 2.17 -4.05 -8.04
N ASP A 84 1.13 -4.79 -7.68
CA ASP A 84 0.29 -4.53 -6.51
C ASP A 84 0.85 -5.05 -5.18
N TYR A 85 2.03 -5.71 -5.17
CA TYR A 85 2.58 -6.31 -3.94
C TYR A 85 2.71 -5.31 -2.78
N GLN A 86 3.13 -4.08 -3.07
CA GLN A 86 3.27 -3.02 -2.07
C GLN A 86 1.92 -2.63 -1.45
N THR A 87 0.85 -2.70 -2.23
CA THR A 87 -0.52 -2.42 -1.77
C THR A 87 -0.96 -3.47 -0.75
N PHE A 88 -0.68 -4.74 -1.00
CA PHE A 88 -0.97 -5.81 -0.03
C PHE A 88 -0.18 -5.66 1.26
N ILE A 89 1.10 -5.28 1.19
CA ILE A 89 1.93 -4.99 2.38
C ILE A 89 1.37 -3.79 3.15
N ARG A 90 1.05 -2.68 2.47
CA ARG A 90 0.41 -1.51 3.09
C ARG A 90 -0.89 -1.88 3.81
N GLN A 91 -1.72 -2.68 3.17
CA GLN A 91 -2.97 -3.16 3.75
C GLN A 91 -2.71 -3.98 5.01
N LYS A 92 -1.71 -4.88 5.02
CA LYS A 92 -1.33 -5.66 6.20
C LYS A 92 -0.94 -4.78 7.38
N ILE A 93 -0.07 -3.80 7.15
CA ILE A 93 0.36 -2.83 8.17
C ILE A 93 -0.84 -2.06 8.72
N SER A 94 -1.76 -1.62 7.84
CA SER A 94 -3.00 -0.95 8.23
C SER A 94 -3.89 -1.85 9.08
N ASP A 95 -4.09 -3.11 8.68
CA ASP A 95 -4.90 -4.09 9.39
C ASP A 95 -4.35 -4.33 10.81
N MET A 96 -3.03 -4.51 10.96
CA MET A 96 -2.36 -4.67 12.27
C MET A 96 -2.51 -3.44 13.17
N ASN A 97 -2.37 -2.25 12.60
CA ASN A 97 -2.53 -0.99 13.34
C ASN A 97 -4.00 -0.75 13.74
N ARG A 98 -4.98 -1.19 12.93
CA ARG A 98 -6.41 -1.14 13.26
C ARG A 98 -6.77 -2.06 14.42
N VAL A 99 -6.25 -3.30 14.43
CA VAL A 99 -6.48 -4.25 15.54
C VAL A 99 -5.95 -3.67 16.85
N THR A 100 -4.75 -3.10 16.84
CA THR A 100 -4.14 -2.49 18.04
C THR A 100 -5.01 -1.37 18.62
N LYS A 101 -5.61 -0.51 17.78
CA LYS A 101 -6.51 0.58 18.25
C LYS A 101 -7.81 0.07 18.88
N ARG A 102 -8.31 -1.10 18.46
CA ARG A 102 -9.55 -1.68 19.01
C ARG A 102 -9.33 -2.27 20.40
N VAL A 103 -8.21 -2.96 20.63
CA VAL A 103 -7.85 -3.54 21.94
C VAL A 103 -7.70 -2.48 23.02
N VAL A 104 -7.10 -1.33 22.69
CA VAL A 104 -6.92 -0.21 23.65
C VAL A 104 -8.27 0.43 24.02
N LYS A 105 -9.27 0.40 23.14
CA LYS A 105 -10.59 0.99 23.41
C LYS A 105 -11.46 0.13 24.34
N THR A 106 -11.19 -1.18 24.42
CA THR A 106 -11.97 -2.12 25.25
C THR A 106 -11.55 -2.18 26.72
N THR A 107 -10.35 -1.73 27.09
CA THR A 107 -9.91 -1.70 28.49
C THR A 107 -10.27 -0.40 29.23
N ASN A 108 -10.77 0.63 28.54
CA ASN A 108 -11.03 1.96 29.13
C ASN A 108 -12.53 2.35 29.21
N LYS A 109 -13.44 1.37 29.30
CA LYS A 109 -14.88 1.62 29.52
C LYS A 109 -15.41 0.95 30.78
N LYS A 110 -15.05 1.50 31.95
CA LYS A 110 -15.91 1.49 33.15
C LYS A 110 -15.91 2.91 33.75
N GLY A 111 -16.90 3.69 33.33
CA GLY A 111 -17.30 4.97 33.92
C GLY A 111 -18.81 5.14 33.68
N PRO A 112 -19.58 5.63 34.66
CA PRO A 112 -21.01 5.36 34.77
C PRO A 112 -21.86 6.13 33.77
N LYS A 113 -22.96 5.50 33.37
CA LYS A 113 -24.02 6.06 32.52
C LYS A 113 -24.79 7.11 33.32
N ASN A 114 -24.88 8.35 32.81
CA ASN A 114 -26.01 9.23 33.12
C ASN A 114 -26.63 9.74 31.81
N LYS A 115 -27.95 9.55 31.72
CA LYS A 115 -28.83 9.91 30.61
C LYS A 115 -29.25 11.37 30.77
N SER A 116 -29.22 12.13 29.67
CA SER A 116 -30.19 13.20 29.41
C SER A 116 -30.04 13.66 27.95
N ALA A 117 -31.14 13.61 27.22
CA ALA A 117 -31.39 14.30 25.94
C ALA A 117 -32.48 15.37 26.19
N PRO A 118 -32.91 16.17 25.20
CA PRO A 118 -32.25 17.01 24.19
C PRO A 118 -32.69 18.51 24.36
N PRO A 119 -32.53 19.46 23.41
CA PRO A 119 -33.46 19.59 22.27
C PRO A 119 -32.85 20.20 20.96
N ASP A 120 -33.77 20.36 20.01
CA ASP A 120 -33.76 20.65 18.56
C ASP A 120 -33.09 21.93 18.00
N ASN A 121 -33.17 21.99 16.65
CA ASN A 121 -32.96 23.10 15.70
C ASN A 121 -31.53 23.31 15.17
N CYS A 122 -31.26 23.62 13.90
CA CYS A 122 -32.06 23.76 12.68
C CYS A 122 -31.10 23.95 11.48
N ASP A 123 -31.48 23.44 10.32
CA ASP A 123 -31.31 24.04 8.97
C ASP A 123 -30.04 24.84 8.58
N LYS A 124 -29.30 24.35 7.57
CA LYS A 124 -29.17 24.96 6.22
C LYS A 124 -28.02 24.35 5.38
N ASN A 125 -28.40 23.95 4.15
CA ASN A 125 -27.71 24.12 2.87
C ASN A 125 -26.17 24.15 2.80
N ARG A 126 -25.56 23.27 1.98
CA ARG A 126 -24.96 23.66 0.66
C ARG A 126 -24.35 22.48 -0.11
N SER A 127 -24.88 22.28 -1.31
CA SER A 127 -24.19 22.02 -2.59
C SER A 127 -23.03 21.01 -2.68
N ASN A 128 -23.36 19.87 -3.30
CA ASN A 128 -22.77 19.34 -4.53
C ASN A 128 -21.49 20.01 -5.06
N SER A 129 -20.39 19.26 -5.15
CA SER A 129 -19.47 19.30 -6.30
C SER A 129 -18.56 18.08 -6.31
N ASN A 130 -18.84 17.19 -7.26
CA ASN A 130 -17.86 16.25 -7.78
C ASN A 130 -16.69 17.04 -8.38
N SER A 131 -15.48 16.79 -7.91
CA SER A 131 -14.26 17.19 -8.60
C SER A 131 -13.43 15.94 -8.92
N SER A 132 -13.75 15.37 -10.07
CA SER A 132 -12.83 14.59 -10.88
C SER A 132 -11.69 15.50 -11.34
N SER A 133 -10.46 15.23 -10.89
CA SER A 133 -9.26 15.82 -11.49
C SER A 133 -8.36 14.70 -11.99
N SER A 134 -8.53 14.39 -13.27
CA SER A 134 -7.57 13.75 -14.14
C SER A 134 -6.33 14.64 -14.27
N SER A 135 -5.17 14.16 -13.83
CA SER A 135 -3.88 14.79 -14.11
C SER A 135 -3.11 13.92 -15.10
N SER A 136 -3.28 14.28 -16.37
CA SER A 136 -2.43 13.92 -17.50
C SER A 136 -1.13 14.72 -17.42
N ASN A 137 0.00 14.05 -17.17
CA ASN A 137 1.33 14.64 -17.31
C ASN A 137 1.98 14.09 -18.57
N SER A 138 1.86 14.84 -19.66
CA SER A 138 2.65 14.67 -20.88
C SER A 138 3.84 15.63 -20.83
N SER A 139 5.02 15.11 -20.51
CA SER A 139 6.28 15.84 -20.61
C SER A 139 6.88 15.65 -22.00
N SER A 140 6.66 16.62 -22.88
CA SER A 140 7.36 16.77 -24.17
C SER A 140 8.66 17.53 -23.94
N SER A 141 9.79 16.85 -23.95
CA SER A 141 11.12 17.47 -24.00
C SER A 141 11.55 17.65 -25.44
N SER A 142 11.59 18.91 -25.87
CA SER A 142 12.20 19.40 -27.09
C SER A 142 13.73 19.37 -26.97
N SER A 143 14.41 18.69 -27.90
CA SER A 143 15.85 18.86 -28.12
C SER A 143 16.11 19.05 -29.61
N SER A 144 16.14 20.31 -30.01
CA SER A 144 16.71 20.79 -31.26
C SER A 144 18.23 20.88 -31.12
N SER A 145 18.96 20.26 -32.04
CA SER A 145 20.40 20.51 -32.22
C SER A 145 20.72 20.37 -33.71
N ASP A 146 20.73 21.54 -34.35
CA ASP A 146 21.46 21.88 -35.57
C ASP A 146 22.91 21.36 -35.52
N ASN A 147 23.40 20.77 -36.63
CA ASN A 147 24.52 21.33 -37.39
C ASN A 147 25.07 20.36 -38.45
N SER A 148 25.05 20.88 -39.69
CA SER A 148 26.13 20.91 -40.68
C SER A 148 26.49 19.69 -41.53
N ASP A 149 26.35 19.95 -42.84
CA ASP A 149 26.99 19.33 -43.99
C ASP A 149 28.50 19.09 -43.83
N ASP A 150 28.99 17.95 -44.31
CA ASP A 150 30.38 17.81 -44.77
C ASP A 150 30.45 16.79 -45.93
N ASN A 151 30.95 17.27 -47.06
CA ASN A 151 31.24 16.51 -48.27
C ASN A 151 32.52 15.70 -48.08
N SER A 152 32.57 14.48 -48.62
CA SER A 152 33.84 13.86 -49.02
C SER A 152 33.61 12.86 -50.15
N ASP A 153 34.27 13.13 -51.28
CA ASP A 153 34.53 12.23 -52.41
C ASP A 153 35.19 10.92 -51.98
N ASP A 154 34.76 9.80 -52.59
CA ASP A 154 35.63 8.82 -53.30
C ASP A 154 34.76 7.90 -54.19
#